data_AF-A0AA41S391-F1
#
_entry.id   AF-A0AA41S391-F1
#
_cell.length_a   1.000
_cell.length_b   1.000
_cell.length_c   1.000
_cell.angle_alpha   90.00
_cell.angle_beta   90.00
_cell.angle_gamma   90.00
#
_symmetry.space_group_name_H-M   'P 1'
#
loop_
_entity.id
_entity.type
_entity.pdbx_description
1 polymer ?
#
loop_
_entity_poly.entity_id
_entity_poly.type
_entity_poly.pdbx_seq_one_letter_code
_entity_poly.pdbx_strand_id
1 'polypeptide(L)'
;METYSTMHAKESVIIQCPQIKCKELFEQWESLLFEKTLESMSDLVYCPRCQMPCLEDEDHLVQCPKCFFTFCGLCRDRLHDRQHLTQLKGEQKRKELDMINQLRNVTEIMRIAKQCPTCSMAISRTEGCNHMHCPNCKQDFCYQCGKAIDRGRYTQMRQRQTLLRQERQILNQVPVEDPASHAHSCPICRQMNAKNNNHIFCWSCQQHYCYLCRTIVKRSSQHYGPKGCKQHSAG
;
A
#
# COMPACT_ATOMS: atom_id res chain seq x y z
N MET A 1 -38.69 -10.76 43.02
CA MET A 1 -37.88 -9.71 42.37
C MET A 1 -37.17 -10.38 41.22
N GLU A 2 -37.81 -10.35 40.06
CA GLU A 2 -37.24 -10.88 38.82
C GLU A 2 -36.12 -9.94 38.38
N THR A 3 -34.94 -10.51 38.11
CA THR A 3 -33.78 -9.74 37.66
C THR A 3 -34.03 -9.21 36.25
N TYR A 4 -33.39 -8.07 35.94
CA TYR A 4 -33.48 -7.30 34.69
C TYR A 4 -33.19 -8.10 33.40
N SER A 5 -32.83 -9.39 33.52
CA SER A 5 -32.50 -10.33 32.46
C SER A 5 -33.65 -10.66 31.51
N THR A 6 -34.91 -10.38 31.87
CA THR A 6 -36.08 -10.70 31.02
C THR A 6 -36.46 -9.61 30.02
N MET A 7 -35.86 -8.41 30.07
CA MET A 7 -36.34 -7.26 29.27
C MET A 7 -35.59 -7.00 27.94
N HIS A 8 -34.43 -7.61 27.68
CA HIS A 8 -33.64 -7.30 26.47
C HIS A 8 -33.41 -8.48 25.51
N ALA A 9 -34.41 -9.37 25.37
CA ALA A 9 -34.33 -10.51 24.46
C ALA A 9 -34.73 -10.20 22.99
N LYS A 10 -34.83 -8.94 22.56
CA LYS A 10 -35.26 -8.62 21.18
C LYS A 10 -34.25 -7.97 20.24
N GLU A 11 -33.11 -7.43 20.70
CA GLU A 11 -32.10 -6.86 19.76
C GLU A 11 -30.64 -6.99 20.24
N SER A 12 -30.24 -8.15 20.76
CA SER A 12 -28.81 -8.41 20.98
C SER A 12 -28.48 -9.89 20.76
N VAL A 13 -27.30 -10.13 20.19
CA VAL A 13 -26.76 -11.44 19.83
C VAL A 13 -26.76 -12.34 21.08
N ILE A 14 -27.68 -13.31 21.11
CA ILE A 14 -27.72 -14.32 22.17
C ILE A 14 -26.54 -15.26 21.96
N ILE A 15 -25.44 -15.03 22.68
CA ILE A 15 -24.34 -15.97 22.77
C ILE A 15 -24.79 -17.12 23.68
N GLN A 16 -25.34 -18.19 23.10
CA GLN A 16 -25.58 -19.43 23.85
C GLN A 16 -24.24 -20.08 24.17
N CYS A 17 -23.80 -20.00 25.43
CA CYS A 17 -22.66 -20.78 25.90
C CYS A 17 -23.09 -22.04 26.67
N PRO A 18 -22.65 -23.25 26.25
CA PRO A 18 -23.13 -24.52 26.82
C PRO A 18 -22.39 -25.05 28.07
N GLN A 19 -21.53 -24.30 28.79
CA GLN A 19 -20.78 -24.86 29.95
C GLN A 19 -20.60 -23.93 31.17
N ILE A 20 -20.42 -24.51 32.36
CA ILE A 20 -20.21 -23.84 33.67
C ILE A 20 -19.01 -22.87 33.67
N LYS A 21 -17.96 -23.15 32.88
CA LYS A 21 -16.83 -22.22 32.67
C LYS A 21 -17.24 -20.89 32.02
N CYS A 22 -18.40 -20.84 31.36
CA CYS A 22 -18.93 -19.58 30.85
C CYS A 22 -19.60 -18.72 31.89
N LYS A 23 -19.97 -19.23 33.06
CA LYS A 23 -20.61 -18.38 34.07
C LYS A 23 -19.62 -17.33 34.61
N GLU A 24 -18.44 -17.77 35.05
CA GLU A 24 -17.38 -16.87 35.54
C GLU A 24 -16.86 -15.95 34.44
N LEU A 25 -16.67 -16.47 33.21
CA LEU A 25 -16.24 -15.66 32.07
C LEU A 25 -17.30 -14.65 31.63
N PHE A 26 -18.58 -15.01 31.74
CA PHE A 26 -19.69 -14.10 31.43
C PHE A 26 -19.82 -13.02 32.49
N GLU A 27 -19.73 -13.35 33.77
CA GLU A 27 -19.72 -12.37 34.86
C GLU A 27 -18.53 -11.39 34.75
N GLN A 28 -17.35 -11.89 34.36
CA GLN A 28 -16.18 -11.05 34.06
C GLN A 28 -16.42 -10.16 32.84
N TRP A 29 -16.99 -10.70 31.76
CA TRP A 29 -17.32 -9.93 30.56
C TRP A 29 -18.38 -8.85 30.84
N GLU A 30 -19.43 -9.17 31.61
CA GLU A 30 -20.44 -8.19 32.03
C GLU A 30 -19.82 -7.09 32.88
N SER A 31 -18.92 -7.44 33.81
CA SER A 31 -18.20 -6.47 34.63
C SER A 31 -17.33 -5.53 33.79
N LEU A 32 -16.58 -6.10 32.84
CA LEU A 32 -15.74 -5.32 31.91
C LEU A 32 -16.57 -4.44 30.98
N LEU A 33 -17.70 -4.94 30.49
CA LEU A 33 -18.62 -4.17 29.64
C LEU A 33 -19.23 -3.02 30.43
N PHE A 34 -19.63 -3.27 31.67
CA PHE A 34 -20.16 -2.24 32.56
C PHE A 34 -19.11 -1.16 32.84
N GLU A 35 -17.88 -1.56 33.20
CA GLU A 35 -16.76 -0.64 33.41
C GLU A 35 -16.47 0.18 32.15
N LYS A 36 -16.39 -0.45 30.97
CA LYS A 36 -16.20 0.23 29.69
C LYS A 36 -17.33 1.20 29.35
N THR A 37 -18.57 0.85 29.71
CA THR A 37 -19.73 1.71 29.49
C THR A 37 -19.66 2.94 30.39
N LEU A 38 -19.32 2.76 31.68
CA LEU A 38 -19.11 3.89 32.60
C LEU A 38 -17.94 4.78 32.16
N GLU A 39 -16.83 4.21 31.70
CA GLU A 39 -15.70 4.96 31.16
C GLU A 39 -16.07 5.78 29.90
N SER A 40 -17.07 5.34 29.15
CA SER A 40 -17.53 6.04 27.94
C SER A 40 -18.39 7.27 28.24
N MET A 41 -18.94 7.36 29.45
CA MET A 41 -19.76 8.50 29.88
C MET A 41 -18.85 9.65 30.34
N SER A 42 -18.83 10.74 29.59
CA SER A 42 -17.96 11.89 29.86
C SER A 42 -18.40 12.75 31.04
N ASP A 43 -19.64 12.62 31.50
CA ASP A 43 -20.28 13.39 32.56
C ASP A 43 -20.29 12.66 33.92
N LEU A 44 -19.76 11.44 33.99
CA LEU A 44 -19.76 10.63 35.20
C LEU A 44 -18.46 10.81 36.00
N VAL A 45 -18.57 11.33 37.22
CA VAL A 45 -17.44 11.58 38.13
C VAL A 45 -17.68 10.95 39.50
N TYR A 46 -16.68 10.27 40.03
CA TYR A 46 -16.75 9.64 41.35
C TYR A 46 -16.49 10.63 42.48
N CYS A 47 -17.36 10.63 43.49
CA CYS A 47 -17.22 11.49 44.66
C CYS A 47 -15.97 11.11 45.48
N PRO A 48 -15.07 12.07 45.78
CA PRO A 48 -13.81 11.80 46.49
C PRO A 48 -14.01 11.33 47.95
N ARG A 49 -15.17 11.63 48.56
CA ARG A 49 -15.48 11.27 49.95
C ARG A 49 -16.09 9.88 50.12
N CYS A 50 -16.93 9.47 49.18
CA CYS A 50 -17.77 8.27 49.37
C CYS A 50 -17.83 7.35 48.14
N GLN A 51 -17.09 7.68 47.09
CA GLN A 51 -16.98 6.93 45.83
C GLN A 51 -18.32 6.69 45.11
N MET A 52 -19.35 7.49 45.42
CA MET A 52 -20.61 7.47 44.70
C MET A 52 -20.42 8.09 43.31
N PRO A 53 -20.88 7.46 42.21
CA PRO A 53 -20.92 8.09 40.90
C PRO A 53 -21.90 9.26 40.93
N CYS A 54 -21.46 10.40 40.42
CA CYS A 54 -22.20 11.66 40.39
C CYS A 54 -22.12 12.24 38.98
N LEU A 55 -23.17 12.96 38.57
CA LEU A 55 -23.19 13.65 37.28
C LEU A 55 -22.58 15.04 37.42
N GLU A 56 -21.71 15.37 36.47
CA GLU A 56 -21.10 16.69 36.30
C GLU A 56 -21.99 17.60 35.44
N ASP A 57 -22.09 18.88 35.81
CA ASP A 57 -22.79 19.89 35.03
C ASP A 57 -21.86 20.64 34.04
N GLU A 58 -22.43 21.60 33.29
CA GLU A 58 -21.67 22.38 32.28
C GLU A 58 -20.52 23.22 32.88
N ASP A 59 -20.57 23.52 34.17
CA ASP A 59 -19.59 24.31 34.90
C ASP A 59 -18.54 23.46 35.64
N HIS A 60 -18.54 22.14 35.42
CA HIS A 60 -17.73 21.16 36.16
C HIS A 60 -17.99 21.14 37.66
N LEU A 61 -19.19 21.53 38.05
CA LEU A 61 -19.66 21.45 39.43
C LEU A 61 -20.37 20.10 39.61
N VAL A 62 -19.99 19.39 40.66
CA VAL A 62 -20.55 18.10 40.99
C VAL A 62 -21.05 18.14 42.43
N GLN A 63 -22.32 17.80 42.65
CA GLN A 63 -22.87 17.61 43.99
C GLN A 63 -23.18 16.13 44.22
N CYS A 64 -22.56 15.54 45.24
CA CYS A 64 -22.84 14.16 45.58
C CYS A 64 -24.22 14.00 46.22
N PRO A 65 -25.14 13.16 45.68
CA PRO A 65 -26.47 12.97 46.26
C PRO A 65 -26.44 12.21 47.59
N LYS A 66 -25.37 11.45 47.88
CA LYS A 66 -25.21 10.65 49.10
C LYS A 66 -24.68 11.46 50.28
N CYS A 67 -23.65 12.27 50.05
CA CYS A 67 -22.93 12.96 51.13
C CYS A 67 -22.96 14.50 51.03
N PHE A 68 -23.70 15.02 50.03
CA PHE A 68 -23.89 16.44 49.74
C PHE A 68 -22.58 17.23 49.60
N PHE A 69 -21.48 16.55 49.30
CA PHE A 69 -20.23 17.20 49.02
C PHE A 69 -20.25 17.80 47.63
N THR A 70 -19.99 19.09 47.55
CA THR A 70 -19.84 19.83 46.29
C THR A 70 -18.37 19.97 45.95
N PHE A 71 -17.99 19.53 44.76
CA PHE A 71 -16.60 19.46 44.31
C PHE A 71 -16.49 19.76 42.81
N CYS A 72 -15.28 20.04 42.34
CA CYS A 72 -15.00 20.24 40.92
C CYS A 72 -14.75 18.88 40.23
N GLY A 73 -15.43 18.60 39.13
CA GLY A 73 -15.29 17.33 38.42
C GLY A 73 -13.92 17.14 37.75
N LEU A 74 -13.21 18.23 37.44
CA LEU A 74 -11.88 18.19 36.82
C LEU A 74 -10.77 17.75 37.79
N CYS A 75 -10.70 18.35 38.98
CA CYS A 75 -9.63 18.09 39.95
C CYS A 75 -10.07 17.21 41.13
N ARG A 76 -11.38 16.98 41.29
CA ARG A 76 -12.00 16.24 42.40
C ARG A 76 -11.78 16.87 43.79
N ASP A 77 -11.50 18.17 43.83
CA ASP A 77 -11.31 18.94 45.06
C ASP A 77 -12.49 19.86 45.36
N ARG A 78 -12.47 20.49 46.55
CA ARG A 78 -13.50 21.49 46.93
C ARG A 78 -13.64 22.56 45.86
N LEU A 79 -14.87 23.06 45.72
CA LEU A 79 -15.23 24.08 44.73
C LEU A 79 -14.20 25.22 44.68
N HIS A 80 -13.72 25.50 43.46
CA HIS A 80 -12.82 26.59 43.17
C HIS A 80 -13.57 27.83 42.67
N ASP A 81 -12.88 28.97 42.66
CA ASP A 81 -13.39 30.16 41.98
C ASP A 81 -13.38 29.99 40.44
N ARG A 82 -14.11 30.88 39.75
CA ARG A 82 -14.22 30.84 38.28
C ARG A 82 -12.86 30.98 37.57
N GLN A 83 -11.89 31.66 38.18
CA GLN A 83 -10.57 31.89 37.56
C GLN A 83 -9.71 30.63 37.58
N HIS A 84 -9.76 29.86 38.67
CA HIS A 84 -9.05 28.59 38.77
C HIS A 84 -9.67 27.52 37.85
N LEU A 85 -11.00 27.52 37.70
CA LEU A 85 -11.69 26.64 36.74
C LEU A 85 -11.29 26.92 35.28
N THR A 86 -11.16 28.19 34.87
CA THR A 86 -10.74 28.52 33.50
C THR A 86 -9.28 28.13 33.24
N GLN A 87 -8.41 28.26 34.25
CA GLN A 87 -7.03 27.79 34.17
C GLN A 87 -6.96 26.26 33.99
N LEU A 88 -7.68 25.49 34.82
CA LEU A 88 -7.73 24.03 34.73
C LEU A 88 -8.27 23.56 33.35
N LYS A 89 -9.35 24.19 32.85
CA LYS A 89 -9.86 23.95 31.49
C LYS A 89 -8.78 24.19 30.42
N GLY A 90 -8.02 25.27 30.55
CA GLY A 90 -6.94 25.62 29.62
C GLY A 90 -5.80 24.59 29.64
N GLU A 91 -5.39 24.16 30.84
CA GLU A 91 -4.36 23.14 31.02
C GLU A 91 -4.77 21.78 30.44
N GLN A 92 -6.02 21.36 30.65
CA GLN A 92 -6.55 20.12 30.10
C GLN A 92 -6.57 20.15 28.57
N LYS A 93 -7.06 21.23 27.97
CA LYS A 93 -7.02 21.43 26.50
C LYS A 93 -5.59 21.39 25.95
N ARG A 94 -4.62 21.98 26.66
CA ARG A 94 -3.20 21.94 26.25
C ARG A 94 -2.64 20.51 26.28
N LYS A 95 -2.98 19.73 27.32
CA LYS A 95 -2.57 18.32 27.42
C LYS A 95 -3.19 17.45 26.32
N GLU A 96 -4.47 17.63 26.04
CA GLU A 96 -5.15 16.93 24.94
C GLU A 96 -4.52 17.27 23.58
N LEU A 97 -4.27 18.56 23.33
CA LEU A 97 -3.60 19.00 22.11
C LEU A 97 -2.18 18.43 21.99
N ASP A 98 -1.42 18.39 23.09
CA ASP A 98 -0.09 17.79 23.11
C ASP A 98 -0.16 16.29 22.80
N MET A 99 -1.10 15.56 23.40
CA MET A 99 -1.29 14.13 23.11
C MET A 99 -1.66 13.88 21.64
N ILE A 100 -2.54 14.70 21.06
CA ILE A 100 -2.85 14.64 19.62
C ILE A 100 -1.60 14.91 18.77
N ASN A 101 -0.81 15.92 19.12
CA ASN A 101 0.42 16.25 18.41
C ASN A 101 1.47 15.14 18.52
N GLN A 102 1.61 14.51 19.68
CA GLN A 102 2.48 13.36 19.88
C GLN A 102 2.06 12.18 18.99
N LEU A 103 0.76 11.85 18.94
CA LEU A 103 0.25 10.80 18.04
C LEU A 103 0.52 11.12 16.57
N ARG A 104 0.34 12.38 16.15
CA ARG A 104 0.67 12.83 14.78
C ARG A 104 2.16 12.74 14.47
N ASN A 105 3.02 13.06 15.43
CA ASN A 105 4.47 12.93 15.26
C ASN A 105 4.87 11.47 15.09
N VAL A 106 4.29 10.55 15.87
CA VAL A 106 4.57 9.11 15.75
C VAL A 106 4.13 8.56 14.39
N THR A 107 2.94 8.93 13.90
CA THR A 107 2.46 8.46 12.59
C THR A 107 3.30 9.01 11.43
N GLU A 108 3.73 10.27 11.50
CA GLU A 108 4.61 10.84 10.48
C GLU A 108 6.01 10.18 10.51
N ILE A 109 6.56 9.89 11.70
CA ILE A 109 7.80 9.11 11.84
C ILE A 109 7.66 7.73 11.19
N MET A 110 6.56 7.01 11.44
CA MET A 110 6.30 5.71 10.80
C MET A 110 6.10 5.80 9.29
N ARG A 111 5.74 6.98 8.77
CA ARG A 111 5.60 7.22 7.33
C ARG A 111 6.95 7.40 6.65
N ILE A 112 7.86 8.14 7.27
CA ILE A 112 9.18 8.48 6.70
C ILE A 112 10.30 7.52 7.10
N ALA A 113 10.06 6.66 8.08
CA ALA A 113 10.98 5.63 8.54
C ALA A 113 10.39 4.23 8.35
N LYS A 114 11.22 3.28 7.93
CA LYS A 114 10.86 1.86 7.85
C LYS A 114 11.61 1.08 8.92
N GLN A 115 10.92 0.10 9.49
CA GLN A 115 11.53 -0.79 10.47
C GLN A 115 12.38 -1.85 9.78
N CYS A 116 13.55 -2.10 10.33
CA CYS A 116 14.39 -3.22 9.93
C CYS A 116 13.65 -4.54 10.22
N PRO A 117 13.56 -5.48 9.25
CA PRO A 117 12.85 -6.75 9.45
C PRO A 117 13.50 -7.68 10.49
N THR A 118 14.75 -7.42 10.88
CA THR A 118 15.50 -8.29 11.80
C THR A 118 15.54 -7.76 13.23
N CYS A 119 15.69 -6.44 13.41
CA CYS A 119 15.87 -5.82 14.73
C CYS A 119 14.86 -4.71 15.04
N SER A 120 13.90 -4.47 14.15
CA SER A 120 12.83 -3.47 14.27
C SER A 120 13.27 -2.01 14.41
N MET A 121 14.57 -1.72 14.32
CA MET A 121 15.07 -0.35 14.35
C MET A 121 14.48 0.45 13.18
N ALA A 122 13.95 1.63 13.47
CA ALA A 122 13.41 2.55 12.48
C ALA A 122 14.54 3.24 11.71
N ILE A 123 14.49 3.21 10.39
CA ILE A 123 15.51 3.76 9.50
C ILE A 123 14.82 4.63 8.45
N SER A 124 15.23 5.89 8.37
CA SER A 124 14.70 6.87 7.42
C SER A 124 15.30 6.68 6.03
N ARG A 125 14.51 6.94 4.98
CA ARG A 125 14.96 6.75 3.59
C ARG A 125 16.07 7.74 3.23
N THR A 126 17.19 7.24 2.72
CA THR A 126 18.16 8.06 1.96
C THR A 126 17.62 8.29 0.56
N GLU A 127 17.65 9.52 0.06
CA GLU A 127 17.11 9.85 -1.27
C GLU A 127 17.69 8.95 -2.37
N GLY A 128 16.81 8.41 -3.24
CA GLY A 128 17.20 7.74 -4.47
C GLY A 128 17.48 6.22 -4.42
N CYS A 129 17.46 5.55 -3.26
CA CYS A 129 17.74 4.10 -3.20
C CYS A 129 16.76 3.31 -2.31
N ASN A 130 16.13 2.28 -2.87
CA ASN A 130 15.28 1.35 -2.11
C ASN A 130 16.09 0.28 -1.36
N HIS A 131 17.40 0.13 -1.62
CA HIS A 131 18.27 -0.80 -0.92
C HIS A 131 18.86 -0.11 0.31
N MET A 132 18.44 -0.54 1.49
CA MET A 132 18.81 0.07 2.76
C MET A 132 19.63 -0.88 3.62
N HIS A 133 20.60 -0.31 4.31
CA HIS A 133 21.49 -1.01 5.22
C HIS A 133 21.14 -0.66 6.66
N CYS A 134 20.87 -1.66 7.50
CA CYS A 134 20.58 -1.43 8.92
C CYS A 134 21.88 -1.16 9.71
N PRO A 135 22.07 0.03 10.34
CA PRO A 135 23.30 0.30 11.08
C PRO A 135 23.44 -0.52 12.38
N ASN A 136 22.35 -1.10 12.89
CA ASN A 136 22.35 -1.89 14.12
C ASN A 136 22.71 -3.36 13.84
N CYS A 137 21.87 -4.07 13.08
CA CYS A 137 22.08 -5.50 12.81
C CYS A 137 22.84 -5.78 11.50
N LYS A 138 23.21 -4.75 10.73
CA LYS A 138 23.93 -4.85 9.45
C LYS A 138 23.18 -5.60 8.34
N GLN A 139 21.90 -5.92 8.54
CA GLN A 139 21.05 -6.54 7.53
C GLN A 139 20.67 -5.53 6.45
N ASP A 140 20.84 -5.91 5.20
CA ASP A 140 20.34 -5.16 4.05
C ASP A 140 18.86 -5.51 3.83
N PHE A 141 18.02 -4.54 3.48
CA PHE A 141 16.60 -4.75 3.24
C PHE A 141 16.05 -3.75 2.22
N CYS A 142 14.91 -4.08 1.62
CA CYS A 142 14.24 -3.19 0.68
C CYS A 142 13.31 -2.23 1.43
N TYR A 143 13.47 -0.92 1.27
CA TYR A 143 12.60 0.09 1.89
C TYR A 143 11.14 -0.01 1.43
N GLN A 144 10.92 -0.35 0.15
CA GLN A 144 9.57 -0.38 -0.42
C GLN A 144 8.76 -1.59 0.05
N CYS A 145 9.39 -2.76 0.19
CA CYS A 145 8.68 -3.98 0.59
C CYS A 145 9.01 -4.47 2.01
N GLY A 146 9.97 -3.86 2.72
CA GLY A 146 10.36 -4.19 4.09
C GLY A 146 11.09 -5.52 4.25
N LYS A 147 11.36 -6.26 3.17
CA LYS A 147 11.95 -7.61 3.23
C LYS A 147 13.47 -7.56 3.31
N ALA A 148 14.04 -8.46 4.10
CA ALA A 148 15.49 -8.68 4.18
C ALA A 148 16.03 -9.12 2.81
N ILE A 149 17.17 -8.54 2.43
CA ILE A 149 17.91 -8.85 1.22
C ILE A 149 19.10 -9.69 1.63
N ASP A 150 19.11 -10.94 1.17
CA ASP A 150 20.27 -11.81 1.33
C ASP A 150 21.44 -11.31 0.46
N ARG A 151 22.56 -11.01 1.12
CA ARG A 151 23.77 -10.48 0.47
C ARG A 151 24.29 -11.39 -0.64
N GLY A 152 24.11 -12.72 -0.50
CA GLY A 152 24.54 -13.69 -1.51
C GLY A 152 23.74 -13.61 -2.81
N ARG A 153 22.43 -13.36 -2.72
CA ARG A 153 21.57 -13.21 -3.91
C ARG A 153 21.69 -11.82 -4.52
N TYR A 154 21.90 -10.77 -3.73
CA TYR A 154 22.00 -9.40 -4.22
C TYR A 154 23.27 -9.15 -5.04
N THR A 155 24.43 -9.69 -4.63
CA THR A 155 25.66 -9.61 -5.42
C THR A 155 25.52 -10.33 -6.75
N GLN A 156 24.94 -11.53 -6.78
CA GLN A 156 24.63 -12.26 -8.02
C GLN A 156 23.65 -11.49 -8.92
N MET A 157 22.63 -10.86 -8.33
CA MET A 157 21.64 -10.08 -9.08
C MET A 157 22.24 -8.79 -9.66
N ARG A 158 23.11 -8.09 -8.92
CA ARG A 158 23.90 -6.96 -9.45
C ARG A 158 24.82 -7.42 -10.57
N GLN A 159 25.58 -8.49 -10.36
CA GLN A 159 26.50 -9.05 -11.37
C GLN A 159 25.73 -9.40 -12.65
N ARG A 160 24.57 -10.07 -12.53
CA ARG A 160 23.68 -10.38 -13.65
C ARG A 160 23.18 -9.13 -14.35
N GLN A 161 22.80 -8.08 -13.62
CA GLN A 161 22.39 -6.81 -14.23
C GLN A 161 23.55 -6.12 -14.98
N THR A 162 24.77 -6.14 -14.45
CA THR A 162 25.95 -5.63 -15.17
C THR A 162 26.28 -6.46 -16.41
N LEU A 163 26.18 -7.78 -16.35
CA LEU A 163 26.37 -8.66 -17.51
C LEU A 163 25.32 -8.39 -18.58
N LEU A 164 24.03 -8.29 -18.22
CA LEU A 164 22.96 -7.94 -19.17
C LEU A 164 23.16 -6.56 -19.81
N ARG A 165 23.75 -5.60 -19.08
CA ARG A 165 24.11 -4.28 -19.62
C ARG A 165 25.28 -4.38 -20.59
N GLN A 166 26.30 -5.17 -20.27
CA GLN A 166 27.43 -5.45 -21.18
C GLN A 166 26.97 -6.19 -22.43
N GLU A 167 26.13 -7.22 -22.30
CA GLU A 167 25.53 -7.94 -23.44
C GLU A 167 24.75 -7.00 -24.35
N ARG A 168 23.96 -6.06 -23.80
CA ARG A 168 23.30 -5.02 -24.60
C ARG A 168 24.27 -4.09 -25.30
N GLN A 169 25.36 -3.69 -24.63
CA GLN A 169 26.38 -2.85 -25.26
C GLN A 169 27.09 -3.58 -26.39
N ILE A 170 27.37 -4.88 -26.24
CA ILE A 170 27.96 -5.72 -27.28
C ILE A 170 26.98 -5.87 -28.45
N LEU A 171 25.71 -6.19 -28.20
CA LEU A 171 24.67 -6.27 -29.23
C LEU A 171 24.50 -4.96 -30.00
N ASN A 172 24.61 -3.81 -29.32
CA ASN A 172 24.54 -2.49 -29.95
C ASN A 172 25.81 -2.09 -30.73
N GLN A 173 26.92 -2.82 -30.54
CA GLN A 173 28.18 -2.61 -31.28
C GLN A 173 28.34 -3.57 -32.46
N VAL A 174 27.51 -4.61 -32.54
CA VAL A 174 27.38 -5.41 -33.77
C VAL A 174 26.73 -4.52 -34.83
N PRO A 175 27.35 -4.31 -36.00
CA PRO A 175 26.69 -3.63 -37.10
C PRO A 175 25.41 -4.38 -37.42
N VAL A 176 24.27 -3.72 -37.27
CA VAL A 176 23.02 -4.24 -37.80
C VAL A 176 23.16 -4.16 -39.32
N GLU A 177 23.49 -5.28 -39.96
CA GLU A 177 23.24 -5.40 -41.39
C GLU A 177 21.72 -5.25 -41.58
N ASP A 178 21.30 -4.07 -42.02
CA ASP A 178 19.90 -3.72 -42.19
C ASP A 178 19.25 -4.61 -43.27
N PRO A 179 18.39 -5.59 -42.91
CA PRO A 179 17.70 -6.40 -43.90
C PRO A 179 16.62 -5.58 -44.63
N ALA A 180 16.29 -4.38 -44.17
CA ALA A 180 15.24 -3.54 -44.73
C ALA A 180 15.59 -2.92 -46.09
N SER A 181 16.84 -3.01 -46.53
CA SER A 181 17.27 -2.56 -47.87
C SER A 181 16.60 -3.32 -49.03
N HIS A 182 15.94 -4.47 -48.76
CA HIS A 182 15.33 -5.32 -49.77
C HIS A 182 13.83 -5.63 -49.55
N ALA A 183 13.14 -4.89 -48.68
CA ALA A 183 11.73 -5.14 -48.37
C ALA A 183 10.77 -4.32 -49.28
N HIS A 184 9.79 -4.98 -49.90
CA HIS A 184 8.86 -4.34 -50.85
C HIS A 184 7.41 -4.80 -50.72
N SER A 185 6.46 -3.91 -51.06
CA SER A 185 5.03 -4.19 -51.02
C SER A 185 4.53 -4.96 -52.23
N CYS A 186 3.69 -5.95 -51.97
CA CYS A 186 2.88 -6.60 -52.99
C CYS A 186 1.94 -5.58 -53.66
N PRO A 187 1.85 -5.55 -55.01
CA PRO A 187 0.96 -4.63 -55.73
C PRO A 187 -0.54 -4.92 -55.52
N ILE A 188 -0.90 -6.13 -55.06
CA ILE A 188 -2.30 -6.53 -54.80
C ILE A 188 -2.68 -6.28 -53.35
N CYS A 189 -2.01 -6.94 -52.40
CA CYS A 189 -2.41 -6.92 -50.99
C CYS A 189 -1.52 -6.04 -50.09
N ARG A 190 -0.51 -5.37 -50.67
CA ARG A 190 0.47 -4.50 -49.97
C ARG A 190 1.36 -5.19 -48.92
N GLN A 191 1.23 -6.50 -48.72
CA GLN A 191 2.10 -7.27 -47.84
C GLN A 191 3.59 -7.02 -48.17
N MET A 192 4.40 -6.82 -47.13
CA MET A 192 5.85 -6.73 -47.24
C MET A 192 6.43 -8.10 -47.58
N ASN A 193 7.25 -8.15 -48.64
CA ASN A 193 7.99 -9.34 -49.06
C ASN A 193 9.46 -8.96 -49.27
N ALA A 194 10.36 -9.88 -48.93
CA ALA A 194 11.79 -9.71 -49.18
C ALA A 194 12.11 -9.96 -50.67
N LYS A 195 12.97 -9.14 -51.25
CA LYS A 195 13.48 -9.30 -52.61
C LYS A 195 14.77 -10.13 -52.59
N ASN A 196 14.62 -11.40 -52.95
CA ASN A 196 15.76 -12.28 -53.27
C ASN A 196 16.02 -12.32 -54.78
N ASN A 197 15.01 -12.00 -55.59
CA ASN A 197 15.04 -11.98 -57.04
C ASN A 197 13.98 -11.01 -57.58
N ASN A 198 14.00 -10.64 -58.85
CA ASN A 198 12.93 -9.77 -59.38
C ASN A 198 11.61 -10.53 -59.58
N HIS A 199 11.61 -11.86 -59.51
CA HIS A 199 10.39 -12.66 -59.45
C HIS A 199 10.03 -12.95 -57.99
N ILE A 200 9.03 -12.23 -57.47
CA ILE A 200 8.63 -12.30 -56.06
C ILE A 200 7.30 -13.04 -55.94
N PHE A 201 7.25 -14.00 -55.02
CA PHE A 201 6.01 -14.64 -54.57
C PHE A 201 5.50 -13.96 -53.31
N CYS A 202 4.23 -13.56 -53.29
CA CYS A 202 3.60 -13.06 -52.09
C CYS A 202 2.93 -14.20 -51.32
N TRP A 203 3.38 -14.49 -50.11
CA TRP A 203 2.79 -15.54 -49.28
C TRP A 203 1.38 -15.21 -48.78
N SER A 204 1.02 -13.92 -48.69
CA SER A 204 -0.29 -13.47 -48.20
C SER A 204 -1.40 -13.65 -49.25
N CYS A 205 -1.19 -13.20 -50.48
CA CYS A 205 -2.18 -13.33 -51.56
C CYS A 205 -1.86 -14.45 -52.56
N GLN A 206 -0.80 -15.23 -52.29
CA GLN A 206 -0.32 -16.35 -53.10
C GLN A 206 -0.07 -16.02 -54.58
N GLN A 207 0.27 -14.77 -54.88
CA GLN A 207 0.47 -14.31 -56.26
C GLN A 207 1.94 -14.01 -56.54
N HIS A 208 2.37 -14.36 -57.75
CA HIS A 208 3.68 -14.02 -58.29
C HIS A 208 3.65 -12.67 -59.01
N TYR A 209 4.65 -11.83 -58.77
CA TYR A 209 4.77 -10.51 -59.39
C TYR A 209 6.23 -10.15 -59.67
N CYS A 210 6.43 -9.18 -60.56
CA CYS A 210 7.75 -8.65 -60.86
C CYS A 210 8.08 -7.47 -59.94
N TYR A 211 9.26 -7.51 -59.33
CA TYR A 211 9.78 -6.43 -58.52
C TYR A 211 9.96 -5.12 -59.30
N LEU A 212 10.49 -5.19 -60.53
CA LEU A 212 10.87 -4.02 -61.32
C LEU A 212 9.65 -3.23 -61.81
N CYS A 213 8.67 -3.91 -62.40
CA CYS A 213 7.52 -3.28 -63.03
C CYS A 213 6.21 -3.46 -62.24
N ARG A 214 6.25 -4.16 -61.10
CA ARG A 214 5.10 -4.43 -60.22
C ARG A 214 3.92 -5.15 -60.87
N THR A 215 4.09 -5.75 -62.05
CA THR A 215 3.04 -6.50 -62.74
C THR A 215 2.97 -7.95 -62.26
N ILE A 216 1.77 -8.53 -62.32
CA ILE A 216 1.54 -9.93 -61.97
C ILE A 216 2.13 -10.86 -63.05
N VAL A 217 2.98 -11.79 -62.61
CA VAL A 217 3.64 -12.76 -63.47
C VAL A 217 2.88 -14.07 -63.41
N LYS A 218 2.18 -14.42 -64.49
CA LYS A 218 1.50 -15.73 -64.61
C LYS A 218 2.43 -16.85 -65.07
N ARG A 219 3.40 -16.52 -65.93
CA ARG A 219 4.43 -17.44 -66.44
C ARG A 219 5.77 -16.71 -66.54
N SER A 220 6.79 -17.21 -65.84
CA SER A 220 8.10 -16.56 -65.79
C SER A 220 8.74 -16.39 -67.17
N SER A 221 8.62 -17.40 -68.05
CA SER A 221 9.21 -17.40 -69.39
C SER A 221 8.60 -16.39 -70.37
N GLN A 222 7.39 -15.89 -70.09
CA GLN A 222 6.73 -14.88 -70.93
C GLN A 222 7.05 -13.46 -70.49
N HIS A 223 7.44 -13.28 -69.23
CA HIS A 223 7.71 -11.97 -68.64
C HIS A 223 9.21 -11.65 -68.55
N TYR A 224 10.03 -12.66 -68.24
CA TYR A 224 11.48 -12.54 -68.13
C TYR A 224 12.17 -13.07 -69.39
N GLY A 225 13.09 -12.28 -69.96
CA GLY A 225 13.82 -12.65 -71.17
C GLY A 225 14.51 -11.46 -71.83
N PRO A 226 15.12 -11.63 -73.02
CA PRO A 226 15.90 -10.59 -73.69
C PRO A 226 15.09 -9.33 -74.02
N LYS A 227 13.79 -9.49 -74.30
CA LYS A 227 12.83 -8.40 -74.58
C LYS A 227 11.98 -8.02 -73.37
N GLY A 228 12.10 -8.75 -72.25
CA GLY A 228 11.26 -8.61 -71.05
C GLY A 228 12.04 -8.05 -69.85
N CYS A 229 11.42 -8.08 -68.66
CA CYS A 229 12.12 -7.69 -67.44
C CYS A 229 13.29 -8.64 -67.17
N LYS A 230 14.36 -8.16 -66.54
CA LYS A 230 15.45 -9.04 -66.11
C LYS A 230 15.03 -9.79 -64.85
N GLN A 231 15.21 -11.11 -64.83
CA GLN A 231 14.88 -11.90 -63.66
C GLN A 231 15.85 -11.58 -62.52
N HIS A 232 17.15 -11.58 -62.80
CA HIS A 232 18.20 -11.24 -61.83
C HIS A 232 18.78 -9.86 -62.16
N SER A 233 19.01 -9.04 -61.14
CA SER A 233 19.75 -7.77 -61.22
C SER A 233 20.96 -7.87 -60.30
N ALA A 234 22.12 -7.33 -60.71
CA ALA A 234 23.23 -7.13 -59.78
C ALA A 234 22.77 -6.17 -58.68
N GLY A 235 23.12 -6.50 -57.43
CA GLY A 235 22.71 -5.76 -56.22
C GLY A 235 23.09 -4.28 -56.28
#